data_AF-A0A397ED59-F1
#
_entry.id   AF-A0A397ED59-F1
#
_cell.length_a   1.000
_cell.length_b   1.000
_cell.length_c   1.000
_cell.angle_alpha   90.00
_cell.angle_beta   90.00
_cell.angle_gamma   90.00
#
_symmetry.space_group_name_H-M   'P 1'
#
loop_
_entity.id
_entity.type
_entity.pdbx_description
1 polymer ?
#
loop_
_entity_poly.entity_id
_entity_poly.type
_entity_poly.pdbx_seq_one_letter_code
_entity_poly.pdbx_strand_id
1 'polypeptide(L)'
;ILQTEATTNVQNDALKEILPFGFGVHHAGMKREDRSLVEALFADGHVRVLCCTSTLAWGVNLPAHTVIIKGTQMYSAEKSDWVELSALDILQMLGRAGRIQYDTQGEGIILTQHAQLKYYLSLMNQQLPVESQMMSRLADQMNAEIVLGTVQNLAQAATWLGYSYLYVRMLRAPALYGVSVEEAQNDPTLFQRRIDLCHAAATILAKHNLIKYERKTGHFQVTSLGKVLELTTQLGSVYNGIRVCCPCLDKG
;
A
#
# COMPACT_ATOMS: atom_id res chain seq x y z
N ILE A 1 -39.27 -14.27 -0.21
CA ILE A 1 -38.00 -14.23 0.55
C ILE A 1 -37.50 -12.79 0.61
N LEU A 2 -36.95 -12.22 -0.48
CA LEU A 2 -36.39 -10.85 -0.47
C LEU A 2 -37.36 -9.75 0.00
N GLN A 3 -38.62 -9.76 -0.43
CA GLN A 3 -39.63 -8.78 0.03
C GLN A 3 -39.93 -8.93 1.54
N THR A 4 -39.94 -10.17 2.03
CA THR A 4 -40.20 -10.47 3.45
C THR A 4 -39.02 -10.02 4.32
N GLU A 5 -37.79 -10.31 3.88
CA GLU A 5 -36.56 -9.90 4.56
C GLU A 5 -36.38 -8.38 4.56
N ALA A 6 -36.68 -7.71 3.43
CA ALA A 6 -36.64 -6.25 3.31
C ALA A 6 -37.60 -5.56 4.29
N THR A 7 -38.81 -6.11 4.47
CA THR A 7 -39.82 -5.48 5.33
C THR A 7 -39.57 -5.74 6.82
N THR A 8 -38.94 -6.87 7.17
CA THR A 8 -38.89 -7.37 8.55
C THR A 8 -37.53 -7.15 9.21
N ASN A 9 -36.43 -7.39 8.49
CA ASN A 9 -35.10 -7.53 9.09
C ASN A 9 -34.11 -6.42 8.71
N VAL A 10 -34.35 -5.72 7.59
CA VAL A 10 -33.51 -4.60 7.16
C VAL A 10 -33.86 -3.34 7.93
N GLN A 11 -32.85 -2.60 8.42
CA GLN A 11 -33.07 -1.32 9.09
C GLN A 11 -32.83 -0.10 8.20
N ASN A 12 -32.01 -0.23 7.16
CA ASN A 12 -31.72 0.86 6.23
C ASN A 12 -32.81 1.02 5.16
N ASP A 13 -33.47 2.17 5.12
CA ASP A 13 -34.57 2.46 4.18
C ASP A 13 -34.14 2.36 2.71
N ALA A 14 -32.92 2.80 2.38
CA ALA A 14 -32.41 2.68 1.01
C ALA A 14 -32.21 1.22 0.59
N LEU A 15 -31.84 0.33 1.53
CA LEU A 15 -31.70 -1.09 1.26
C LEU A 15 -33.07 -1.76 1.10
N LYS A 16 -34.09 -1.32 1.85
CA LYS A 16 -35.47 -1.84 1.74
C LYS A 16 -36.07 -1.63 0.36
N GLU A 17 -35.75 -0.49 -0.27
CA GLU A 17 -36.27 -0.16 -1.59
C GLU A 17 -35.64 -1.02 -2.70
N ILE A 18 -34.34 -1.31 -2.61
CA ILE A 18 -33.59 -1.99 -3.69
C ILE A 18 -33.58 -3.52 -3.56
N LEU A 19 -33.66 -4.05 -2.34
CA LEU A 19 -33.57 -5.49 -2.07
C LEU A 19 -34.67 -6.33 -2.75
N PRO A 20 -35.93 -5.89 -2.82
CA PRO A 20 -36.99 -6.59 -3.55
C PRO A 20 -36.69 -6.81 -5.03
N PHE A 21 -35.87 -5.94 -5.64
CA PHE A 21 -35.46 -6.04 -7.04
C PHE A 21 -34.21 -6.91 -7.24
N GLY A 22 -33.67 -7.50 -6.16
CA GLY A 22 -32.46 -8.32 -6.20
C GLY A 22 -31.16 -7.52 -6.22
N PHE A 23 -31.21 -6.24 -5.84
CA PHE A 23 -30.04 -5.39 -5.66
C PHE A 23 -29.67 -5.28 -4.17
N GLY A 24 -28.38 -5.34 -3.87
CA GLY A 24 -27.86 -5.13 -2.52
C GLY A 24 -26.77 -4.06 -2.51
N VAL A 25 -26.57 -3.45 -1.34
CA VAL A 25 -25.43 -2.57 -1.06
C VAL A 25 -24.61 -3.12 0.10
N HIS A 26 -23.29 -2.94 0.05
CA HIS A 26 -22.38 -3.29 1.13
C HIS A 26 -21.27 -2.27 1.29
N HIS A 27 -21.24 -1.61 2.44
CA HIS A 27 -20.16 -0.69 2.81
C HIS A 27 -19.97 -0.65 4.33
N ALA A 28 -18.81 -0.19 4.78
CA ALA A 28 -18.45 -0.17 6.21
C ALA A 28 -19.38 0.70 7.08
N GLY A 29 -20.09 1.66 6.47
CA GLY A 29 -21.06 2.52 7.16
C GLY A 29 -22.43 1.87 7.45
N MET A 30 -22.67 0.65 6.99
CA MET A 30 -23.90 -0.10 7.28
C MET A 30 -23.84 -0.79 8.65
N LYS A 31 -25.01 -0.96 9.26
CA LYS A 31 -25.15 -1.78 10.48
C LYS A 31 -24.66 -3.20 10.22
N ARG A 32 -24.11 -3.82 11.26
CA ARG A 32 -23.52 -5.16 11.14
C ARG A 32 -24.58 -6.20 10.78
N GLU A 33 -25.80 -6.09 11.33
CA GLU A 33 -26.89 -7.01 11.02
C GLU A 33 -27.27 -6.94 9.54
N ASP A 34 -27.46 -5.73 9.00
CA ASP A 34 -27.81 -5.51 7.58
C ASP A 34 -26.72 -6.07 6.65
N ARG A 35 -25.42 -5.90 7.00
CA ARG A 35 -24.30 -6.45 6.20
C ARG A 35 -24.32 -7.96 6.15
N SER A 36 -24.45 -8.62 7.30
CA SER A 36 -24.47 -10.08 7.37
C SER A 36 -25.69 -10.67 6.66
N LEU A 37 -26.83 -9.97 6.69
CA LEU A 37 -28.01 -10.37 5.94
C LEU A 37 -27.78 -10.31 4.43
N VAL A 38 -27.22 -9.20 3.92
CA VAL A 38 -26.92 -9.05 2.48
C VAL A 38 -25.87 -10.06 2.01
N GLU A 39 -24.85 -10.33 2.82
CA GLU A 39 -23.84 -11.37 2.54
C GLU A 39 -24.48 -12.76 2.40
N ALA A 40 -25.35 -13.14 3.34
CA ALA A 40 -26.07 -14.42 3.28
C ALA A 40 -26.99 -14.51 2.05
N LEU A 41 -27.79 -13.47 1.79
CA LEU A 41 -28.69 -13.42 0.65
C LEU A 41 -27.95 -13.44 -0.70
N PHE A 42 -26.73 -12.92 -0.77
CA PHE A 42 -25.89 -13.00 -1.96
C PHE A 42 -25.28 -14.40 -2.13
N ALA A 43 -24.78 -14.99 -1.03
CA ALA A 43 -24.24 -16.35 -1.06
C ALA A 43 -25.30 -17.38 -1.49
N ASP A 44 -26.54 -17.22 -1.04
CA ASP A 44 -27.68 -18.06 -1.41
C ASP A 44 -28.22 -17.78 -2.83
N GLY A 45 -27.68 -16.76 -3.51
CA GLY A 45 -28.05 -16.41 -4.89
C GLY A 45 -29.37 -15.65 -5.04
N HIS A 46 -29.95 -15.16 -3.95
CA HIS A 46 -31.15 -14.32 -3.98
C HIS A 46 -30.83 -12.90 -4.45
N VAL A 47 -29.73 -12.30 -3.97
CA VAL A 47 -29.24 -11.01 -4.49
C VAL A 47 -28.46 -11.28 -5.78
N ARG A 48 -28.89 -10.66 -6.88
CA ARG A 48 -28.29 -10.83 -8.21
C ARG A 48 -27.18 -9.83 -8.46
N VAL A 49 -27.30 -8.63 -7.90
CA VAL A 49 -26.31 -7.54 -8.07
C VAL A 49 -25.99 -6.96 -6.70
N LEU A 50 -24.72 -6.99 -6.33
CA LEU A 50 -24.22 -6.42 -5.08
C LEU A 50 -23.26 -5.26 -5.38
N CYS A 51 -23.63 -4.05 -4.97
CA CYS A 51 -22.79 -2.87 -5.06
C CYS A 51 -21.97 -2.73 -3.77
N CYS A 52 -20.64 -2.74 -3.87
CA CYS A 52 -19.77 -2.69 -2.69
C CYS A 52 -18.63 -1.66 -2.83
N THR A 53 -18.06 -1.25 -1.70
CA THR A 53 -16.82 -0.46 -1.64
C THR A 53 -15.59 -1.36 -1.68
N SER A 54 -14.43 -0.80 -2.03
CA SER A 54 -13.15 -1.52 -2.16
C SER A 54 -12.74 -2.34 -0.94
N THR A 55 -13.19 -1.94 0.24
CA THR A 55 -12.96 -2.64 1.51
C THR A 55 -13.54 -4.05 1.57
N LEU A 56 -14.54 -4.38 0.76
CA LEU A 56 -15.13 -5.73 0.74
C LEU A 56 -14.09 -6.78 0.29
N ALA A 57 -13.27 -6.43 -0.70
CA ALA A 57 -12.30 -7.35 -1.30
C ALA A 57 -11.28 -7.88 -0.28
N TRP A 58 -11.01 -7.11 0.79
CA TRP A 58 -10.06 -7.45 1.84
C TRP A 58 -10.69 -8.18 3.04
N GLY A 59 -11.95 -7.90 3.35
CA GLY A 59 -12.56 -8.28 4.64
C GLY A 59 -13.53 -9.46 4.60
N VAL A 60 -14.03 -9.84 3.43
CA VAL A 60 -15.09 -10.85 3.32
C VAL A 60 -14.82 -11.80 2.14
N ASN A 61 -14.99 -13.11 2.38
CA ASN A 61 -14.87 -14.11 1.33
C ASN A 61 -16.21 -14.33 0.61
N LEU A 62 -16.59 -13.37 -0.24
CA LEU A 62 -17.81 -13.42 -1.03
C LEU A 62 -17.48 -13.49 -2.53
N PRO A 63 -17.29 -14.69 -3.10
CA PRO A 63 -17.00 -14.85 -4.53
C PRO A 63 -18.25 -14.62 -5.38
N ALA A 64 -18.08 -14.03 -6.56
CA ALA A 64 -19.14 -13.73 -7.52
C ALA A 64 -18.73 -14.22 -8.91
N HIS A 65 -19.68 -14.65 -9.75
CA HIS A 65 -19.35 -15.05 -11.13
C HIS A 65 -18.71 -13.90 -11.92
N THR A 66 -19.31 -12.71 -11.82
CA THR A 66 -18.84 -11.50 -12.51
C THR A 66 -18.54 -10.40 -11.51
N VAL A 67 -17.35 -9.80 -11.61
CA VAL A 67 -16.94 -8.63 -10.83
C VAL A 67 -16.77 -7.44 -11.77
N ILE A 68 -17.40 -6.31 -11.45
CA ILE A 68 -17.30 -5.08 -12.23
C ILE A 68 -16.66 -3.99 -11.36
N ILE A 69 -15.48 -3.52 -11.77
CA ILE A 69 -14.82 -2.37 -11.17
C ILE A 69 -15.29 -1.12 -11.92
N LYS A 70 -16.23 -0.41 -11.32
CA LYS A 70 -16.78 0.83 -11.88
C LYS A 70 -15.91 2.03 -11.50
N GLY A 71 -15.06 2.44 -12.43
CA GLY A 71 -14.14 3.56 -12.22
C GLY A 71 -12.93 3.13 -11.41
N THR A 72 -11.75 3.61 -11.80
CA THR A 72 -10.48 3.24 -11.17
C THR A 72 -9.90 4.34 -10.31
N GLN A 73 -10.66 5.41 -10.06
CA GLN A 73 -10.20 6.57 -9.31
C GLN A 73 -10.75 6.56 -7.90
N MET A 74 -9.87 6.80 -6.93
CA MET A 74 -10.19 6.99 -5.52
C MET A 74 -9.64 8.32 -5.03
N TYR A 75 -10.36 8.99 -4.14
CA TYR A 75 -9.87 10.22 -3.55
C TYR A 75 -8.85 9.89 -2.44
N SER A 76 -7.63 10.42 -2.54
CA SER A 76 -6.62 10.30 -1.49
C SER A 76 -6.61 11.56 -0.63
N ALA A 77 -7.00 11.42 0.63
CA ALA A 77 -6.94 12.54 1.59
C ALA A 77 -5.50 13.03 1.82
N GLU A 78 -4.52 12.13 1.78
CA GLU A 78 -3.09 12.47 1.96
C GLU A 78 -2.57 13.38 0.86
N LYS A 79 -3.00 13.15 -0.39
CA LYS A 79 -2.59 13.96 -1.55
C LYS A 79 -3.58 15.06 -1.89
N SER A 80 -4.75 15.07 -1.24
CA SER A 80 -5.88 15.96 -1.56
C SER A 80 -6.24 15.95 -3.05
N ASP A 81 -6.11 14.79 -3.69
CA ASP A 81 -6.30 14.62 -5.13
C ASP A 81 -6.86 13.22 -5.45
N TRP A 82 -7.41 13.09 -6.65
CA TRP A 82 -7.86 11.82 -7.20
C TRP A 82 -6.67 11.01 -7.68
N VAL A 83 -6.53 9.81 -7.13
CA VAL A 83 -5.49 8.85 -7.48
C VAL A 83 -6.10 7.59 -8.06
N GLU A 84 -5.37 6.91 -8.93
CA GLU A 84 -5.79 5.61 -9.41
C GLU A 84 -5.70 4.55 -8.29
N LEU A 85 -6.59 3.56 -8.34
CA LEU A 85 -6.60 2.40 -7.45
C LEU A 85 -5.27 1.67 -7.56
N SER A 86 -4.80 1.15 -6.42
CA SER A 86 -3.58 0.37 -6.39
C SER A 86 -3.75 -0.93 -7.18
N ALA A 87 -2.65 -1.39 -7.78
CA ALA A 87 -2.62 -2.68 -8.47
C ALA A 87 -3.11 -3.83 -7.57
N LEU A 88 -2.79 -3.77 -6.28
CA LEU A 88 -3.19 -4.77 -5.30
C LEU A 88 -4.71 -4.77 -5.08
N ASP A 89 -5.34 -3.61 -4.93
CA ASP A 89 -6.79 -3.52 -4.75
C ASP A 89 -7.55 -4.09 -5.95
N ILE A 90 -7.07 -3.81 -7.16
CA ILE A 90 -7.66 -4.34 -8.39
C ILE A 90 -7.50 -5.86 -8.46
N LEU A 91 -6.31 -6.37 -8.18
CA LEU A 91 -6.07 -7.82 -8.16
C LEU A 91 -6.92 -8.51 -7.07
N GLN A 92 -7.10 -7.89 -5.91
CA GLN A 92 -7.97 -8.41 -4.85
C GLN A 92 -9.44 -8.42 -5.26
N MET A 93 -9.94 -7.36 -5.89
CA MET A 93 -11.31 -7.31 -6.41
C MET A 93 -11.53 -8.37 -7.48
N LEU A 94 -10.63 -8.47 -8.46
CA LEU A 94 -10.71 -9.46 -9.54
C LEU A 94 -10.53 -10.89 -9.04
N GLY A 95 -9.78 -11.09 -7.95
CA GLY A 95 -9.65 -12.38 -7.28
C GLY A 95 -10.97 -12.90 -6.67
N ARG A 96 -12.01 -12.06 -6.57
CA ARG A 96 -13.36 -12.48 -6.19
C ARG A 96 -14.20 -12.95 -7.38
N ALA A 97 -13.72 -12.77 -8.61
CA ALA A 97 -14.39 -13.25 -9.81
C ALA A 97 -14.20 -14.76 -9.97
N GLY A 98 -15.30 -15.49 -10.14
CA GLY A 98 -15.36 -16.94 -10.25
C GLY A 98 -15.57 -17.63 -8.90
N ARG A 99 -16.67 -18.39 -8.79
CA ARG A 99 -16.92 -19.24 -7.61
C ARG A 99 -16.31 -20.61 -7.84
N ILE A 100 -15.27 -20.92 -7.07
CA ILE A 100 -14.66 -22.25 -7.03
C ILE A 100 -15.78 -23.27 -6.75
N GLN A 101 -15.89 -24.30 -7.59
CA GLN A 101 -16.91 -25.38 -7.59
C GLN A 101 -18.26 -25.08 -8.26
N TYR A 102 -18.65 -23.81 -8.46
CA TYR A 102 -19.94 -23.46 -9.08
C TYR A 102 -19.78 -22.97 -10.52
N ASP A 103 -18.76 -22.17 -10.78
CA ASP A 103 -18.54 -21.52 -12.08
C ASP A 103 -17.31 -22.15 -12.77
N THR A 104 -17.41 -22.40 -14.08
CA THR A 104 -16.28 -22.89 -14.90
C THR A 104 -15.31 -21.77 -15.27
N GLN A 105 -15.79 -20.54 -15.32
CA GLN A 105 -15.04 -19.33 -15.60
C GLN A 105 -15.58 -18.17 -14.76
N GLY A 106 -14.70 -17.23 -14.39
CA GLY A 106 -15.07 -15.96 -13.76
C GLY A 106 -14.83 -14.82 -14.72
N GLU A 107 -15.69 -13.80 -14.68
CA GLU A 107 -15.56 -12.61 -15.53
C GLU A 107 -15.19 -11.38 -14.71
N GLY A 108 -14.08 -10.74 -15.06
CA GLY A 108 -13.64 -9.49 -14.46
C GLY A 108 -13.73 -8.35 -15.48
N ILE A 109 -14.53 -7.33 -15.18
CA ILE A 109 -14.72 -6.16 -16.05
C ILE A 109 -14.18 -4.92 -15.34
N ILE A 110 -13.24 -4.21 -15.97
CA ILE A 110 -12.70 -2.94 -15.48
C ILE A 110 -13.20 -1.80 -16.36
N LEU A 111 -13.89 -0.84 -15.76
CA LEU A 111 -14.31 0.40 -16.43
C LEU A 111 -13.35 1.52 -16.01
N THR A 112 -12.48 1.95 -16.93
CA THR A 112 -11.48 2.99 -16.69
C THR A 112 -11.43 4.00 -17.83
N GLN A 113 -10.64 5.06 -17.66
CA GLN A 113 -10.31 6.01 -18.71
C GLN A 113 -9.39 5.37 -19.76
N HIS A 114 -9.55 5.76 -21.03
CA HIS A 114 -8.75 5.21 -22.13
C HIS A 114 -7.23 5.37 -21.92
N ALA A 115 -6.80 6.45 -21.27
CA ALA A 115 -5.40 6.70 -20.95
C ALA A 115 -4.77 5.62 -20.06
N GLN A 116 -5.53 5.02 -19.14
CA GLN A 116 -5.05 4.04 -18.17
C GLN A 116 -5.23 2.58 -18.63
N LEU A 117 -5.88 2.37 -19.77
CA LEU A 117 -6.16 1.02 -20.28
C LEU A 117 -4.89 0.18 -20.45
N LYS A 118 -3.80 0.78 -20.96
CA LYS A 118 -2.51 0.08 -21.12
C LYS A 118 -1.93 -0.38 -19.78
N TYR A 119 -2.04 0.44 -18.74
CA TYR A 119 -1.55 0.10 -17.40
C TYR A 119 -2.25 -1.14 -16.84
N TYR A 120 -3.58 -1.21 -16.92
CA TYR A 120 -4.34 -2.36 -16.43
C TYR A 120 -4.17 -3.61 -17.29
N LEU A 121 -4.02 -3.47 -18.61
CA LEU A 121 -3.66 -4.62 -19.47
C LEU A 121 -2.29 -5.19 -19.09
N SER A 122 -1.28 -4.34 -18.87
CA SER A 122 0.04 -4.78 -18.43
C SER A 122 0.00 -5.40 -17.03
N LEU A 123 -0.88 -4.92 -16.14
CA LEU A 123 -1.07 -5.50 -14.81
C LEU A 123 -1.63 -6.93 -14.88
N MET A 124 -2.67 -7.14 -15.69
CA MET A 124 -3.31 -8.44 -15.83
C MET A 124 -2.42 -9.47 -16.54
N ASN A 125 -1.62 -9.03 -17.51
CA ASN A 125 -0.71 -9.91 -18.25
C ASN A 125 0.62 -10.19 -17.52
N GLN A 126 0.73 -9.86 -16.23
CA GLN A 126 1.97 -9.99 -15.44
C GLN A 126 3.19 -9.29 -16.05
N GLN A 127 2.96 -8.24 -16.85
CA GLN A 127 4.03 -7.52 -17.57
C GLN A 127 4.63 -6.39 -16.73
N LEU A 128 4.06 -6.07 -15.57
CA LEU A 128 4.59 -5.07 -14.65
C LEU A 128 5.61 -5.73 -13.70
N PRO A 129 6.92 -5.48 -13.87
CA PRO A 129 7.90 -5.95 -12.91
C PRO A 129 7.66 -5.27 -11.56
N VAL A 130 7.71 -6.06 -10.48
CA VAL A 130 7.67 -5.51 -9.12
C VAL A 130 9.00 -4.81 -8.86
N GLU A 131 8.95 -3.51 -8.59
CA GLU A 131 10.13 -2.68 -8.32
C GLU A 131 10.15 -2.18 -6.88
N SER A 132 11.35 -2.01 -6.34
CA SER A 132 11.53 -1.49 -4.98
C SER A 132 11.21 0.00 -4.89
N GLN A 133 10.31 0.37 -3.98
CA GLN A 133 10.00 1.78 -3.62
C GLN A 133 10.81 2.28 -2.41
N MET A 134 11.73 1.44 -1.90
CA MET A 134 12.49 1.69 -0.68
C MET A 134 13.32 2.99 -0.74
N MET A 135 13.81 3.38 -1.92
CA MET A 135 14.66 4.56 -2.11
C MET A 135 14.03 5.84 -1.53
N SER A 136 12.70 6.00 -1.70
CA SER A 136 11.96 7.17 -1.22
C SER A 136 11.84 7.24 0.31
N ARG A 137 11.92 6.09 0.99
CA ARG A 137 11.77 5.95 2.45
C ARG A 137 13.05 5.45 3.14
N LEU A 138 14.17 5.48 2.43
CA LEU A 138 15.44 4.92 2.91
C LEU A 138 15.91 5.61 4.19
N ALA A 139 15.77 6.94 4.27
CA ALA A 139 16.15 7.70 5.46
C ALA A 139 15.33 7.28 6.69
N ASP A 140 14.02 7.11 6.55
CA ASP A 140 13.14 6.74 7.66
C ASP A 140 13.42 5.32 8.15
N GLN A 141 13.56 4.38 7.22
CA GLN A 141 13.88 2.98 7.54
C GLN A 141 15.27 2.84 8.18
N MET A 142 16.26 3.60 7.67
CA MET A 142 17.59 3.63 8.25
C MET A 142 17.58 4.24 9.66
N ASN A 143 16.78 5.29 9.90
CA ASN A 143 16.63 5.85 11.24
C ASN A 143 16.07 4.82 12.23
N ALA A 144 15.08 4.03 11.82
CA ALA A 144 14.52 2.97 12.68
C ALA A 144 15.61 1.95 13.09
N GLU A 145 16.42 1.47 12.16
CA GLU A 145 17.50 0.51 12.48
C GLU A 145 18.62 1.10 13.33
N ILE A 146 18.89 2.41 13.19
CA ILE A 146 19.84 3.12 14.04
C ILE A 146 19.30 3.23 15.48
N VAL A 147 18.00 3.50 15.64
CA VAL A 147 17.37 3.58 16.96
C VAL A 147 17.28 2.20 17.65
N LEU A 148 16.94 1.16 16.89
CA LEU A 148 16.96 -0.23 17.36
C LEU A 148 18.37 -0.72 17.73
N GLY A 149 19.41 -0.05 17.20
CA GLY A 149 20.81 -0.37 17.47
C GLY A 149 21.39 -1.46 16.57
N THR A 150 20.62 -1.94 15.58
CA THR A 150 21.07 -2.88 14.54
C THR A 150 22.17 -2.27 13.68
N VAL A 151 22.06 -0.96 13.40
CA VAL A 151 22.98 -0.21 12.53
C VAL A 151 23.64 0.91 13.32
N GLN A 152 24.95 0.81 13.54
CA GLN A 152 25.72 1.79 14.31
C GLN A 152 26.75 2.54 13.46
N ASN A 153 27.05 2.03 12.27
CA ASN A 153 28.00 2.67 11.36
C ASN A 153 27.61 2.50 9.89
N LEU A 154 28.24 3.28 9.03
CA LEU A 154 27.95 3.32 7.61
C LEU A 154 28.17 1.96 6.91
N ALA A 155 29.17 1.18 7.34
CA ALA A 155 29.42 -0.14 6.80
C ALA A 155 28.31 -1.14 7.16
N GLN A 156 27.83 -1.11 8.40
CA GLN A 156 26.68 -1.89 8.85
C GLN A 156 25.40 -1.47 8.13
N ALA A 157 25.22 -0.17 7.87
CA ALA A 157 24.09 0.32 7.09
C ALA A 157 24.12 -0.22 5.64
N ALA A 158 25.29 -0.24 5.01
CA ALA A 158 25.46 -0.81 3.68
C ALA A 158 25.20 -2.33 3.65
N THR A 159 25.61 -3.05 4.69
CA THR A 159 25.32 -4.48 4.86
C THR A 159 23.82 -4.72 5.07
N TRP A 160 23.16 -3.92 5.90
CA TRP A 160 21.71 -3.95 6.10
C TRP A 160 20.95 -3.73 4.79
N LEU A 161 21.36 -2.72 4.00
CA LEU A 161 20.78 -2.47 2.69
C LEU A 161 20.97 -3.65 1.73
N GLY A 162 22.02 -4.46 1.94
CA GLY A 162 22.26 -5.70 1.21
C GLY A 162 21.24 -6.82 1.46
N TYR A 163 20.50 -6.79 2.56
CA TYR A 163 19.40 -7.73 2.82
C TYR A 163 18.06 -7.27 2.24
N SER A 164 18.01 -6.09 1.62
CA SER A 164 16.77 -5.50 1.10
C SER A 164 16.43 -5.96 -0.31
N TYR A 165 15.14 -5.86 -0.67
CA TYR A 165 14.69 -6.06 -2.05
C TYR A 165 15.27 -5.01 -3.02
N LEU A 166 15.57 -3.80 -2.54
CA LEU A 166 16.22 -2.77 -3.34
C LEU A 166 17.55 -3.25 -3.91
N TYR A 167 18.39 -3.86 -3.07
CA TYR A 167 19.69 -4.38 -3.50
C TYR A 167 19.56 -5.45 -4.59
N VAL A 168 18.65 -6.41 -4.41
CA VAL A 168 18.40 -7.47 -5.41
C VAL A 168 17.95 -6.87 -6.75
N ARG A 169 17.11 -5.84 -6.73
CA ARG A 169 16.66 -5.15 -7.95
C ARG A 169 17.75 -4.31 -8.59
N MET A 170 18.59 -3.63 -7.81
CA MET A 170 19.74 -2.88 -8.31
C MET A 170 20.74 -3.78 -9.05
N LEU A 171 20.95 -5.01 -8.59
CA LEU A 171 21.80 -5.97 -9.29
C LEU A 171 21.20 -6.49 -10.60
N ARG A 172 19.88 -6.73 -10.62
CA ARG A 172 19.19 -7.27 -11.82
C ARG A 172 18.91 -6.22 -12.89
N ALA A 173 18.63 -4.98 -12.48
CA ALA A 173 18.24 -3.88 -13.36
C ALA A 173 18.95 -2.57 -12.94
N PRO A 174 20.29 -2.47 -13.06
CA PRO A 174 21.06 -1.33 -12.56
C PRO A 174 20.66 0.01 -13.19
N ALA A 175 20.33 0.01 -14.49
CA ALA A 175 19.96 1.21 -15.23
C ALA A 175 18.72 1.92 -14.66
N LEU A 176 17.75 1.16 -14.12
CA LEU A 176 16.53 1.73 -13.54
C LEU A 176 16.80 2.50 -12.23
N TYR A 177 17.87 2.13 -11.52
CA TYR A 177 18.28 2.73 -10.25
C TYR A 177 19.41 3.75 -10.40
N GLY A 178 19.68 4.19 -11.64
CA GLY A 178 20.70 5.17 -11.95
C GLY A 178 22.12 4.68 -11.65
N VAL A 179 22.35 3.37 -11.76
CA VAL A 179 23.69 2.76 -11.72
C VAL A 179 24.16 2.57 -13.16
N SER A 180 25.31 3.15 -13.49
CA SER A 180 25.90 3.00 -14.82
C SER A 180 26.42 1.58 -15.04
N VAL A 181 26.54 1.17 -16.31
CA VAL A 181 27.05 -0.16 -16.67
C VAL A 181 28.51 -0.32 -16.20
N GLU A 182 29.28 0.76 -16.22
CA GLU A 182 30.68 0.79 -15.75
C GLU A 182 30.77 0.60 -14.23
N GLU A 183 29.91 1.27 -13.45
CA GLU A 183 29.83 1.07 -11.99
C GLU A 183 29.41 -0.36 -11.64
N ALA A 184 28.48 -0.95 -12.39
CA ALA A 184 28.05 -2.32 -12.17
C ALA A 184 29.14 -3.36 -12.52
N GLN A 185 30.03 -3.04 -13.45
CA GLN A 185 31.18 -3.89 -13.80
C GLN A 185 32.32 -3.77 -12.78
N ASN A 186 32.58 -2.55 -12.30
CA ASN A 186 33.65 -2.28 -11.35
C ASN A 186 33.29 -2.70 -9.91
N ASP A 187 32.01 -2.65 -9.54
CA ASP A 187 31.51 -3.08 -8.23
C ASP A 187 30.38 -4.10 -8.40
N PRO A 188 30.71 -5.40 -8.56
CA PRO A 188 29.72 -6.46 -8.78
C PRO A 188 28.77 -6.65 -7.59
N THR A 189 29.14 -6.15 -6.41
CA THR A 189 28.33 -6.21 -5.19
C THR A 189 27.64 -4.89 -4.86
N LEU A 190 27.85 -3.85 -5.66
CA LEU A 190 27.37 -2.48 -5.44
C LEU A 190 27.61 -1.97 -4.01
N PHE A 191 28.68 -2.42 -3.36
CA PHE A 191 28.99 -2.07 -1.98
C PHE A 191 29.23 -0.55 -1.83
N GLN A 192 30.00 0.05 -2.73
CA GLN A 192 30.29 1.47 -2.73
C GLN A 192 29.01 2.28 -2.96
N ARG A 193 28.18 1.84 -3.91
CA ARG A 193 26.89 2.48 -4.18
C ARG A 193 25.97 2.45 -2.96
N ARG A 194 25.94 1.34 -2.21
CA ARG A 194 25.16 1.26 -0.96
C ARG A 194 25.69 2.20 0.10
N ILE A 195 27.01 2.33 0.24
CA ILE A 195 27.64 3.31 1.12
C ILE A 195 27.19 4.72 0.76
N ASP A 196 27.21 5.09 -0.52
CA ASP A 196 26.83 6.43 -0.97
C ASP A 196 25.34 6.73 -0.68
N LEU A 197 24.46 5.74 -0.91
CA LEU A 197 23.04 5.85 -0.58
C LEU A 197 22.80 6.02 0.93
N CYS A 198 23.47 5.20 1.74
CA CYS A 198 23.40 5.32 3.21
C CYS A 198 24.00 6.64 3.70
N HIS A 199 25.05 7.16 3.06
CA HIS A 199 25.67 8.44 3.40
C HIS A 199 24.74 9.60 3.09
N ALA A 200 24.09 9.58 1.91
CA ALA A 200 23.09 10.57 1.54
C ALA A 200 21.90 10.56 2.51
N ALA A 201 21.38 9.37 2.85
CA ALA A 201 20.31 9.21 3.83
C ALA A 201 20.73 9.71 5.23
N ALA A 202 21.91 9.34 5.71
CA ALA A 202 22.46 9.82 6.98
C ALA A 202 22.65 11.34 7.01
N THR A 203 23.04 11.95 5.90
CA THR A 203 23.19 13.41 5.78
C THR A 203 21.84 14.11 5.89
N ILE A 204 20.78 13.55 5.30
CA ILE A 204 19.41 14.06 5.45
C ILE A 204 18.96 13.95 6.91
N LEU A 205 19.15 12.79 7.54
CA LEU A 205 18.78 12.57 8.95
C LEU A 205 19.54 13.51 9.89
N ALA A 206 20.84 13.72 9.65
CA ALA A 206 21.67 14.61 10.45
C ALA A 206 21.26 16.08 10.27
N LYS A 207 20.90 16.50 9.05
CA LYS A 207 20.36 17.85 8.78
C LYS A 207 19.09 18.13 9.58
N HIS A 208 18.30 17.10 9.86
CA HIS A 208 17.06 17.19 10.65
C HIS A 208 17.25 16.86 12.13
N ASN A 209 18.49 16.78 12.63
CA ASN A 209 18.83 16.46 14.02
C ASN A 209 18.25 15.14 14.55
N LEU A 210 17.92 14.19 13.67
CA LEU A 210 17.40 12.86 14.06
C LEU A 210 18.54 11.94 14.51
N ILE A 211 19.69 12.06 13.88
CA ILE A 211 20.92 11.34 14.24
C ILE A 211 22.08 12.33 14.34
N LYS A 212 23.05 12.03 15.18
CA LYS A 212 24.38 12.64 15.11
C LYS A 212 25.26 11.75 14.24
N TYR A 213 25.72 12.29 13.12
CA TYR A 213 26.53 11.56 12.15
C TYR A 213 27.95 12.11 12.08
N GLU A 214 28.92 11.28 12.46
CA GLU A 214 30.34 11.62 12.33
C GLU A 214 30.88 11.18 10.96
N ARG A 215 31.19 12.15 10.08
CA ARG A 215 31.65 11.85 8.71
C ARG A 215 33.00 11.14 8.62
N LYS A 216 33.86 11.30 9.63
CA LYS A 216 35.22 10.72 9.64
C LYS A 216 35.23 9.25 10.04
N THR A 217 34.45 8.91 11.07
CA THR A 217 34.37 7.56 11.63
C THR A 217 33.22 6.75 11.02
N GLY A 218 32.25 7.43 10.40
CA GLY A 218 31.05 6.81 9.85
C GLY A 218 30.07 6.34 10.93
N HIS A 219 30.25 6.76 12.18
CA HIS A 219 29.45 6.31 13.32
C HIS A 219 28.15 7.12 13.45
N PHE A 220 27.09 6.44 13.87
CA PHE A 220 25.78 7.03 14.14
C PHE A 220 25.51 7.05 15.63
N GLN A 221 25.12 8.19 16.15
CA GLN A 221 24.60 8.32 17.51
C GLN A 221 23.13 8.74 17.47
N VAL A 222 22.30 7.97 18.16
CA VAL A 222 20.86 8.20 18.26
C VAL A 222 20.57 9.46 19.06
N THR A 223 19.61 10.27 18.61
CA THR A 223 19.08 11.41 19.39
C THR A 223 17.70 11.07 19.96
N SER A 224 17.25 11.85 20.95
CA SER A 224 15.90 11.75 21.51
C SER A 224 14.82 11.98 20.44
N LEU A 225 15.06 12.86 19.46
CA LEU A 225 14.15 13.12 18.34
C LEU A 225 14.05 11.93 17.40
N GLY A 226 15.17 11.25 17.12
CA GLY A 226 15.20 10.01 16.35
C GLY A 226 14.33 8.91 16.97
N LYS A 227 14.36 8.79 18.30
CA LYS A 227 13.53 7.85 19.07
C LYS A 227 12.03 8.17 18.98
N VAL A 228 11.67 9.45 19.08
CA VAL A 228 10.27 9.88 18.95
C VAL A 228 9.76 9.62 17.52
N LEU A 229 10.59 9.82 16.51
CA LEU A 229 10.22 9.56 15.11
C LEU A 229 9.99 8.08 14.84
N GLU A 230 10.76 7.17 15.46
CA GLU A 230 10.50 5.73 15.38
C GLU A 230 9.11 5.39 15.92
N LEU A 231 8.75 5.91 17.10
CA LEU A 231 7.42 5.69 17.70
C LEU A 231 6.30 6.16 16.78
N THR A 232 6.48 7.28 16.07
CA THR A 232 5.49 7.75 15.08
C THR A 232 5.50 6.98 13.76
N THR A 233 6.65 6.42 13.37
CA THR A 233 6.77 5.56 12.19
C THR A 233 6.06 4.23 12.43
N GLN A 234 6.14 3.69 13.65
CA GLN A 234 5.34 2.52 14.08
C GLN A 234 3.83 2.82 14.09
N LEU A 235 3.45 4.08 14.31
CA LEU A 235 2.05 4.54 14.26
C LEU A 235 1.59 4.98 12.85
N GLY A 236 2.41 4.79 11.81
CA GLY A 236 2.05 5.04 10.41
C GLY A 236 2.09 6.51 9.95
N SER A 237 2.65 7.43 10.73
CA SER A 237 2.79 8.84 10.31
C SER A 237 4.08 9.09 9.54
N VAL A 238 3.95 9.71 8.36
CA VAL A 238 5.06 10.13 7.49
C VAL A 238 5.77 11.37 8.07
N TYR A 239 7.09 11.41 7.90
CA TYR A 239 8.07 12.46 8.22
C TYR A 239 7.58 13.93 8.28
N ASN A 240 6.64 14.31 7.41
CA ASN A 240 6.10 15.67 7.36
C ASN A 240 5.31 16.09 8.62
N GLY A 241 4.75 15.14 9.38
CA GLY A 241 4.01 15.44 10.61
C GLY A 241 4.90 15.97 11.74
N ILE A 242 6.12 15.42 11.90
CA ILE A 242 7.02 15.82 13.00
C ILE A 242 7.65 17.19 12.75
N ARG A 243 7.84 17.57 11.48
CA ARG A 243 8.31 18.92 11.11
C ARG A 243 7.38 20.02 11.58
N VAL A 244 6.09 19.74 11.80
CA VAL A 244 5.09 20.70 12.31
C VAL A 244 5.08 20.76 13.84
N CYS A 245 5.41 19.67 14.54
CA CYS A 245 5.47 19.65 16.00
C CYS A 245 6.74 20.30 16.58
N CYS A 246 7.88 20.19 15.88
CA CYS A 246 9.16 20.70 16.39
C CYS A 246 9.21 22.23 16.60
N PRO A 247 8.68 23.10 15.70
CA PRO A 247 8.65 24.55 15.92
C PRO A 247 7.77 24.99 17.09
N CYS A 248 6.85 24.14 17.56
CA CYS A 248 5.96 24.44 18.67
C CYS A 248 6.59 24.09 20.04
N LEU A 249 7.56 23.17 20.07
CA LEU A 249 8.26 22.79 21.31
C LEU A 249 9.36 23.79 21.70
N ASP A 250 9.90 24.54 20.74
CA ASP A 250 10.93 25.57 20.99
C ASP A 250 10.36 26.94 21.42
N LYS A 251 9.04 27.05 21.67
CA LYS A 251 8.37 28.28 22.13
C LYS A 251 7.68 28.16 23.50
N GLY A 252 8.15 27.27 24.37
CA GLY A 252 7.72 27.13 25.76
C GLY A 252 8.77 27.61 26.74
#